data_AF-Q4D7A9-F1
#
_entry.id   AF-Q4D7A9-F1
#
_cell.length_a   1.000
_cell.length_b   1.000
_cell.length_c   1.000
_cell.angle_alpha   90.00
_cell.angle_beta   90.00
_cell.angle_gamma   90.00
#
_symmetry.space_group_name_H-M   'P 1'
#
loop_
_entity.id
_entity.type
_entity.pdbx_description
1 polymer ?
#
loop_
_entity_poly.entity_id
_entity_poly.type
_entity_poly.pdbx_seq_one_letter_code
_entity_poly.pdbx_strand_id
1 'polypeptide(L)'
;MTFPFSAFFVPIICLFVRKEHMRRTLRFRAGFLQNLNSGRNNFFTSLWNKPQTRDERVKEYVPEVLAESLEEQRAVLEENTSRDVIVELGHKVLREIENKSPTPSIAPHLNKIIQEYGSKDLIAQRPLSYLLYPSSTLIGGQLPNELVANFSDNLRSLVEEVERNGCSARHKSVKGEKKDKDKTKKEENVSHETSSSGANGENLSSALKSGPVVMASKEEHEPMDITLFVRVISAMALANVQHGDWNNAVRCVDVAIAHVVEQSRLGGLLGMKAGILVYQKKYEEAVECANLAVEASGNIQGYIHGAFALRILKRPAEAVQLLERGREQHPMNTQLLAQMEGAQKDLEHMAKDAKTMISS
;
A
#
# COMPACT_ATOMS: atom_id res chain seq x y z
N MET A 1 38.65 42.63 50.57
CA MET A 1 38.75 42.79 49.11
C MET A 1 38.59 41.42 48.48
N THR A 2 37.60 41.28 47.58
CA THR A 2 37.40 40.20 46.59
C THR A 2 37.76 38.76 46.99
N PHE A 3 36.74 37.95 47.28
CA PHE A 3 36.77 36.50 47.14
C PHE A 3 36.30 36.11 45.71
N PRO A 4 37.04 35.25 44.98
CA PRO A 4 36.73 34.92 43.60
C PRO A 4 35.84 33.69 43.45
N PHE A 5 35.12 33.70 42.33
CA PHE A 5 34.36 32.63 41.71
C PHE A 5 35.15 31.33 41.50
N SER A 6 34.49 30.19 41.77
CA SER A 6 34.57 28.96 40.98
C SER A 6 33.20 28.27 41.09
N ALA A 7 32.32 28.40 40.09
CA ALA A 7 32.30 27.70 38.80
C ALA A 7 31.96 26.20 38.92
N PHE A 8 30.71 25.91 38.53
CA PHE A 8 30.24 24.73 37.79
C PHE A 8 30.57 23.33 38.33
N PHE A 9 29.58 22.66 38.91
CA PHE A 9 29.30 21.24 38.65
C PHE A 9 27.90 20.88 39.20
N VAL A 10 26.85 21.07 38.40
CA VAL A 10 25.53 20.47 38.68
C VAL A 10 25.14 19.63 37.46
N PRO A 11 24.83 18.34 37.63
CA PRO A 11 25.14 17.32 36.64
C PRO A 11 24.03 17.12 35.60
N ILE A 12 24.45 16.97 34.35
CA ILE A 12 23.67 16.56 33.16
C ILE A 12 23.14 15.10 33.27
N ILE A 13 23.18 14.47 34.44
CA ILE A 13 22.78 13.05 34.60
C ILE A 13 21.27 12.86 34.83
N CYS A 14 20.49 13.93 35.09
CA CYS A 14 19.03 13.79 35.20
C CYS A 14 18.26 13.75 33.86
N LEU A 15 18.92 13.90 32.71
CA LEU A 15 18.23 13.89 31.41
C LEU A 15 17.91 12.49 30.86
N PHE A 16 18.47 11.41 31.42
CA PHE A 16 18.23 10.07 30.85
C PHE A 16 17.08 9.29 31.51
N VAL A 17 16.79 9.52 32.80
CA VAL A 17 15.79 8.72 33.53
C VAL A 17 14.36 9.28 33.43
N ARG A 18 14.16 10.46 32.82
CA ARG A 18 12.81 11.06 32.68
C ARG A 18 12.04 10.64 31.42
N LYS A 19 12.66 9.87 30.52
CA LYS A 19 12.11 9.52 29.19
C LYS A 19 10.86 8.65 29.25
N GLU A 20 10.69 7.83 30.29
CA GLU A 20 9.48 6.98 30.45
C GLU A 20 8.34 7.68 31.20
N HIS A 21 8.64 8.48 32.21
CA HIS A 21 7.60 9.10 33.03
C HIS A 21 6.86 10.25 32.30
N MET A 22 7.50 10.84 31.28
CA MET A 22 6.89 11.88 30.46
C MET A 22 5.89 11.32 29.42
N ARG A 23 6.06 10.06 28.98
CA ARG A 23 5.12 9.40 28.05
C ARG A 23 3.74 9.18 28.65
N ARG A 24 3.62 8.97 29.96
CA ARG A 24 2.33 8.77 30.64
C ARG A 24 1.65 10.06 31.09
N THR A 25 2.41 11.12 31.38
CA THR A 25 1.84 12.36 31.93
C THR A 25 1.39 13.37 30.87
N LEU A 26 1.94 13.32 29.65
CA LEU A 26 1.51 14.22 28.57
C LEU A 26 0.13 13.87 27.99
N ARG A 27 -0.29 12.59 28.01
CA ARG A 27 -1.63 12.18 27.52
C ARG A 27 -2.78 12.73 28.38
N PHE A 28 -2.55 12.99 29.67
CA PHE A 28 -3.58 13.54 30.56
C PHE A 28 -3.70 15.07 30.53
N ARG A 29 -2.80 15.79 29.83
CA ARG A 29 -2.81 17.26 29.77
C ARG A 29 -2.98 17.88 28.38
N ALA A 30 -3.14 17.07 27.34
CA ALA A 30 -3.49 17.57 26.00
C ALA A 30 -4.82 18.35 25.97
N GLY A 31 -5.74 18.08 26.91
CA GLY A 31 -6.99 18.83 27.07
C GLY A 31 -6.83 20.26 27.62
N PHE A 32 -5.66 20.63 28.16
CA PHE A 32 -5.44 21.97 28.73
C PHE A 32 -4.94 23.00 27.71
N LEU A 33 -4.47 22.57 26.53
CA LEU A 33 -3.84 23.47 25.55
C LEU A 33 -4.71 23.82 24.33
N GLN A 34 -5.87 23.16 24.12
CA GLN A 34 -6.78 23.56 23.04
C GLN A 34 -7.57 24.85 23.34
N ASN A 35 -7.59 25.32 24.60
CA ASN A 35 -8.30 26.55 24.99
C ASN A 35 -7.45 27.83 24.93
N LEU A 36 -6.34 27.81 24.18
CA LEU A 36 -5.48 28.98 23.98
C LEU A 36 -5.61 29.61 22.58
N ASN A 37 -6.68 29.27 21.85
CA ASN A 37 -7.06 30.02 20.66
C ASN A 37 -7.77 31.32 21.06
N SER A 38 -7.29 32.41 20.45
CA SER A 38 -7.97 33.71 20.25
C SER A 38 -7.71 34.90 21.20
N GLY A 39 -6.89 34.80 22.26
CA GLY A 39 -6.76 35.92 23.24
C GLY A 39 -5.36 36.49 23.52
N ARG A 40 -4.29 36.01 22.88
CA ARG A 40 -2.97 35.95 23.54
C ARG A 40 -1.87 36.93 23.11
N ASN A 41 -2.20 38.07 22.49
CA ASN A 41 -1.20 39.16 22.41
C ASN A 41 -1.02 39.86 23.78
N ASN A 42 -2.04 39.82 24.65
CA ASN A 42 -2.03 40.56 25.92
C ASN A 42 -1.49 39.75 27.11
N PHE A 43 -1.72 38.43 27.15
CA PHE A 43 -1.25 37.61 28.27
C PHE A 43 0.29 37.47 28.28
N PHE A 44 0.90 37.22 27.12
CA PHE A 44 2.36 37.11 27.02
C PHE A 44 3.07 38.43 27.30
N THR A 45 2.61 39.54 26.74
CA THR A 45 3.17 40.87 27.00
C THR A 45 3.06 41.26 28.48
N SER A 46 1.97 40.90 29.16
CA SER A 46 1.81 41.16 30.60
C SER A 46 2.81 40.39 31.48
N LEU A 47 3.22 39.19 31.07
CA LEU A 47 4.13 38.34 31.85
C LEU A 47 5.57 38.88 31.80
N TRP A 48 5.97 39.44 30.66
CA TRP A 48 7.27 40.09 30.45
C TRP A 48 7.40 41.50 31.03
N ASN A 49 6.26 42.17 31.26
CA ASN A 49 6.22 43.49 31.89
C ASN A 49 6.30 43.44 33.42
N LYS A 50 6.37 42.25 34.03
CA LYS A 50 6.64 42.13 35.47
C LYS A 50 8.10 42.55 35.76
N PRO A 51 8.34 43.35 36.81
CA PRO A 51 9.67 43.91 37.10
C PRO A 51 10.75 42.83 37.31
N GLN A 52 10.35 41.61 37.69
CA GLN A 52 11.24 40.47 37.92
C GLN A 52 11.75 39.78 36.64
N THR A 53 11.10 39.99 35.49
CA THR A 53 11.49 39.40 34.18
C THR A 53 12.07 40.43 33.22
N ARG A 54 12.46 41.61 33.74
CA ARG A 54 13.00 42.72 32.93
C ARG A 54 14.49 42.56 32.60
N ASP A 55 15.15 41.49 33.03
CA ASP A 55 16.54 41.21 32.64
C ASP A 55 16.57 41.00 31.12
N GLU A 56 17.19 41.93 30.38
CA GLU A 56 17.19 41.95 28.92
C GLU A 56 17.76 40.66 28.33
N ARG A 57 18.65 39.98 29.06
CA ARG A 57 19.21 38.68 28.70
C ARG A 57 18.14 37.58 28.64
N VAL A 58 17.13 37.63 29.49
CA VAL A 58 16.04 36.64 29.48
C VAL A 58 15.11 36.86 28.28
N LYS A 59 14.97 38.09 27.79
CA LYS A 59 14.15 38.39 26.61
C LYS A 59 14.76 37.87 25.32
N GLU A 60 16.09 37.74 25.25
CA GLU A 60 16.80 37.24 24.06
C GLU A 60 16.79 35.70 24.00
N TYR A 61 17.02 35.02 25.14
CA TYR A 61 17.08 33.55 25.17
C TYR A 61 15.73 32.84 25.14
N VAL A 62 14.67 33.45 25.68
CA VAL A 62 13.39 32.72 25.85
C VAL A 62 12.62 32.52 24.54
N PRO A 63 12.62 33.44 23.55
CA PRO A 63 12.05 33.15 22.25
C PRO A 63 12.74 31.97 21.55
N GLU A 64 14.07 31.88 21.60
CA GLU A 64 14.84 30.84 20.91
C GLU A 64 14.63 29.45 21.53
N VAL A 65 14.72 29.34 22.87
CA VAL A 65 14.50 28.05 23.56
C VAL A 65 13.05 27.57 23.42
N LEU A 66 12.09 28.49 23.38
CA LEU A 66 10.70 28.13 23.12
C LEU A 66 10.46 27.74 21.67
N ALA A 67 11.14 28.37 20.71
CA ALA A 67 11.08 27.99 19.30
C ALA A 67 11.68 26.59 19.11
N GLU A 68 12.88 26.32 19.65
CA GLU A 68 13.54 25.01 19.61
C GLU A 68 12.68 23.94 20.29
N SER A 69 12.15 24.20 21.50
CA SER A 69 11.29 23.23 22.18
C SER A 69 9.94 23.01 21.47
N LEU A 70 9.39 24.03 20.80
CA LEU A 70 8.19 23.88 19.97
C LEU A 70 8.50 23.14 18.67
N GLU A 71 9.67 23.32 18.08
CA GLU A 71 10.14 22.57 16.92
C GLU A 71 10.37 21.10 17.29
N GLU A 72 10.98 20.81 18.45
CA GLU A 72 11.12 19.45 18.96
C GLU A 72 9.76 18.82 19.29
N GLN A 73 8.84 19.58 19.90
CA GLN A 73 7.48 19.08 20.16
C GLN A 73 6.70 18.87 18.87
N ARG A 74 6.86 19.73 17.87
CA ARG A 74 6.29 19.54 16.54
C ARG A 74 6.92 18.36 15.85
N ALA A 75 8.23 18.15 15.94
CA ALA A 75 8.90 16.97 15.40
C ALA A 75 8.34 15.68 16.04
N VAL A 76 8.18 15.65 17.37
CA VAL A 76 7.58 14.51 18.09
C VAL A 76 6.10 14.29 17.72
N LEU A 77 5.35 15.34 17.39
CA LEU A 77 3.93 15.27 17.02
C LEU A 77 3.69 15.03 15.51
N GLU A 78 4.59 15.51 14.65
CA GLU A 78 4.62 15.26 13.20
C GLU A 78 5.14 13.84 12.91
N GLU A 79 5.86 13.24 13.84
CA GLU A 79 6.20 11.81 13.86
C GLU A 79 5.00 10.89 14.21
N ASN A 80 3.76 11.24 13.84
CA ASN A 80 2.75 10.21 13.72
C ASN A 80 3.21 9.23 12.64
N THR A 81 3.70 8.07 13.08
CA THR A 81 4.15 7.06 12.14
C THR A 81 2.95 6.56 11.35
N SER A 82 3.17 6.08 10.12
CA SER A 82 2.09 5.48 9.31
C SER A 82 1.34 4.40 10.09
N ARG A 83 2.05 3.69 11.00
CA ARG A 83 1.47 2.76 11.96
C ARG A 83 0.44 3.43 12.88
N ASP A 84 0.77 4.54 13.53
CA ASP A 84 -0.14 5.22 14.47
C ASP A 84 -1.42 5.68 13.77
N VAL A 85 -1.28 6.23 12.56
CA VAL A 85 -2.42 6.66 11.72
C VAL A 85 -3.33 5.48 11.38
N ILE A 86 -2.75 4.37 10.90
CA ILE A 86 -3.51 3.18 10.52
C ILE A 86 -4.23 2.56 11.73
N VAL A 87 -3.55 2.46 12.87
CA VAL A 87 -4.12 1.84 14.08
C VAL A 87 -5.24 2.69 14.67
N GLU A 88 -5.01 3.98 14.87
CA GLU A 88 -6.01 4.88 15.46
C GLU A 88 -7.26 4.97 14.58
N LEU A 89 -7.09 5.24 13.29
CA LEU A 89 -8.20 5.38 12.35
C LEU A 89 -8.84 4.03 12.05
N GLY A 90 -8.07 2.95 12.00
CA GLY A 90 -8.56 1.60 11.78
C GLY A 90 -9.54 1.17 12.86
N HIS A 91 -9.16 1.31 14.13
CA HIS A 91 -10.10 1.05 15.23
C HIS A 91 -11.29 2.01 15.23
N LYS A 92 -11.11 3.26 14.80
CA LYS A 92 -12.23 4.20 14.64
C LYS A 92 -13.23 3.74 13.58
N VAL A 93 -12.75 3.34 12.40
CA VAL A 93 -13.57 2.77 11.32
C VAL A 93 -14.33 1.54 11.80
N LEU A 94 -13.64 0.60 12.45
CA LEU A 94 -14.26 -0.63 12.97
C LEU A 94 -15.38 -0.32 13.97
N ARG A 95 -15.14 0.57 14.93
CA ARG A 95 -16.18 1.03 15.88
C ARG A 95 -17.35 1.71 15.17
N GLU A 96 -17.10 2.51 14.14
CA GLU A 96 -18.17 3.15 13.37
C GLU A 96 -19.00 2.14 12.56
N ILE A 97 -18.38 1.09 12.01
CA ILE A 97 -19.09 -0.01 11.33
C ILE A 97 -19.96 -0.78 12.33
N GLU A 98 -19.41 -1.15 13.50
CA GLU A 98 -20.12 -1.86 14.56
C GLU A 98 -21.34 -1.07 15.08
N ASN A 99 -21.20 0.26 15.19
CA ASN A 99 -22.28 1.17 15.58
C ASN A 99 -23.25 1.51 14.42
N LYS A 100 -23.06 0.93 13.23
CA LYS A 100 -23.85 1.22 12.01
C LYS A 100 -23.86 2.71 11.66
N SER A 101 -22.73 3.39 11.86
CA SER A 101 -22.59 4.80 11.53
C SER A 101 -22.80 5.06 10.03
N PRO A 102 -23.29 6.24 9.64
CA PRO A 102 -23.47 6.60 8.24
C PRO A 102 -22.16 6.50 7.45
N THR A 103 -22.21 5.95 6.24
CA THR A 103 -21.04 5.84 5.33
C THR A 103 -20.20 7.13 5.19
N PRO A 104 -20.80 8.35 5.11
CA PRO A 104 -20.03 9.59 5.04
C PRO A 104 -19.12 9.87 6.26
N SER A 105 -19.40 9.32 7.44
CA SER A 105 -18.52 9.48 8.61
C SER A 105 -17.27 8.59 8.51
N ILE A 106 -17.43 7.40 7.92
CA ILE A 106 -16.40 6.36 7.83
C ILE A 106 -15.42 6.65 6.69
N ALA A 107 -15.93 7.14 5.55
CA ALA A 107 -15.18 7.41 4.33
C ALA A 107 -13.86 8.20 4.54
N PRO A 108 -13.84 9.35 5.25
CA PRO A 108 -12.60 10.11 5.43
C PRO A 108 -11.53 9.35 6.22
N HIS A 109 -11.93 8.54 7.21
CA HIS A 109 -11.00 7.75 8.01
C HIS A 109 -10.39 6.62 7.16
N LEU A 110 -11.22 5.90 6.41
CA LEU A 110 -10.76 4.83 5.52
C LEU A 110 -9.82 5.37 4.42
N ASN A 111 -10.17 6.49 3.79
CA ASN A 111 -9.31 7.11 2.77
C ASN A 111 -7.94 7.50 3.31
N LYS A 112 -7.86 7.97 4.57
CA LYS A 112 -6.59 8.31 5.20
C LYS A 112 -5.73 7.07 5.52
N ILE A 113 -6.34 5.94 5.89
CA ILE A 113 -5.64 4.65 6.03
C ILE A 113 -5.04 4.22 4.67
N ILE A 114 -5.82 4.30 3.59
CA ILE A 114 -5.36 3.93 2.24
C ILE A 114 -4.25 4.88 1.75
N GLN A 115 -4.29 6.15 2.16
CA GLN A 115 -3.27 7.15 1.84
C GLN A 115 -1.88 6.78 2.39
N GLU A 116 -1.81 6.10 3.53
CA GLU A 116 -0.55 5.58 4.08
C GLU A 116 0.09 4.51 3.16
N TYR A 117 -0.71 3.84 2.32
CA TYR A 117 -0.25 2.93 1.27
C TYR A 117 -0.06 3.61 -0.10
N GLY A 118 -0.09 4.95 -0.13
CA GLY A 118 0.22 5.75 -1.32
C GLY A 118 -0.94 5.97 -2.29
N SER A 119 -2.18 5.67 -1.89
CA SER A 119 -3.36 5.76 -2.76
C SER A 119 -4.51 6.55 -2.14
N LYS A 120 -5.37 7.14 -2.97
CA LYS A 120 -6.54 7.90 -2.48
C LYS A 120 -7.73 7.77 -3.42
N ASP A 121 -8.92 7.98 -2.86
CA ASP A 121 -10.19 8.05 -3.59
C ASP A 121 -10.42 6.84 -4.49
N LEU A 122 -10.24 5.64 -3.93
CA LEU A 122 -10.39 4.36 -4.63
C LEU A 122 -11.84 3.86 -4.68
N ILE A 123 -12.72 4.41 -3.85
CA ILE A 123 -14.10 3.96 -3.73
C ILE A 123 -15.07 5.13 -3.60
N ALA A 124 -16.13 5.12 -4.40
CA ALA A 124 -17.20 6.09 -4.30
C ALA A 124 -18.18 5.75 -3.16
N GLN A 125 -19.04 6.70 -2.78
CA GLN A 125 -19.94 6.55 -1.63
C GLN A 125 -20.90 5.35 -1.74
N ARG A 126 -21.46 5.08 -2.94
CA ARG A 126 -22.40 3.95 -3.15
C ARG A 126 -21.70 2.58 -3.01
N PRO A 127 -20.61 2.28 -3.75
CA PRO A 127 -19.84 1.05 -3.53
C PRO A 127 -19.32 0.90 -2.11
N LEU A 128 -18.91 2.00 -1.45
CA LEU A 128 -18.46 1.96 -0.07
C LEU A 128 -19.60 1.57 0.89
N SER A 129 -20.80 2.07 0.66
CA SER A 129 -21.97 1.68 1.47
C SER A 129 -22.26 0.18 1.36
N TYR A 130 -22.16 -0.38 0.15
CA TYR A 130 -22.26 -1.84 -0.08
C TYR A 130 -21.13 -2.62 0.60
N LEU A 131 -19.89 -2.13 0.52
CA LEU A 131 -18.74 -2.78 1.15
C LEU A 131 -18.85 -2.84 2.67
N LEU A 132 -19.32 -1.76 3.30
CA LEU A 132 -19.47 -1.68 4.74
C LEU A 132 -20.70 -2.44 5.25
N TYR A 133 -21.77 -2.47 4.45
CA TYR A 133 -23.06 -3.05 4.82
C TYR A 133 -23.66 -3.91 3.68
N PRO A 134 -23.05 -5.07 3.34
CA PRO A 134 -23.46 -5.87 2.19
C PRO A 134 -24.87 -6.44 2.34
N SER A 135 -25.28 -6.83 3.55
CA SER A 135 -26.62 -7.37 3.81
C SER A 135 -27.74 -6.34 3.67
N SER A 136 -27.43 -5.06 3.79
CA SER A 136 -28.43 -3.98 3.72
C SER A 136 -28.75 -3.55 2.29
N THR A 137 -27.92 -3.95 1.32
CA THR A 137 -27.91 -3.40 -0.05
C THR A 137 -28.32 -4.41 -1.12
N LEU A 138 -28.36 -5.70 -0.80
CA LEU A 138 -28.68 -6.75 -1.77
C LEU A 138 -30.20 -6.96 -1.91
N ILE A 139 -30.77 -6.39 -2.97
CA ILE A 139 -32.13 -6.68 -3.43
C ILE A 139 -32.06 -7.95 -4.29
N GLY A 140 -32.12 -9.14 -3.68
CA GLY A 140 -32.20 -10.39 -4.46
C GLY A 140 -31.59 -11.64 -3.85
N GLY A 141 -31.16 -11.63 -2.58
CA GLY A 141 -30.71 -12.86 -1.89
C GLY A 141 -29.42 -13.49 -2.41
N GLN A 142 -28.72 -12.85 -3.35
CA GLN A 142 -27.36 -13.26 -3.72
C GLN A 142 -26.45 -13.07 -2.52
N LEU A 143 -25.62 -14.07 -2.19
CA LEU A 143 -24.60 -13.94 -1.16
C LEU A 143 -23.52 -12.96 -1.68
N PRO A 144 -23.11 -11.95 -0.89
CA PRO A 144 -21.98 -11.11 -1.26
C PRO A 144 -20.72 -11.97 -1.47
N ASN A 145 -19.81 -11.51 -2.32
CA ASN A 145 -18.51 -12.16 -2.46
C ASN A 145 -17.81 -12.24 -1.10
N GLU A 146 -17.13 -13.35 -0.80
CA GLU A 146 -16.48 -13.60 0.49
C GLU A 146 -15.55 -12.48 0.95
N LEU A 147 -14.82 -11.83 0.04
CA LEU A 147 -13.95 -10.70 0.38
C LEU A 147 -14.74 -9.46 0.82
N VAL A 148 -15.90 -9.22 0.20
CA VAL A 148 -16.81 -8.12 0.57
C VAL A 148 -17.51 -8.45 1.88
N ALA A 149 -18.00 -9.69 2.04
CA ALA A 149 -18.66 -10.16 3.26
C ALA A 149 -17.74 -10.04 4.49
N ASN A 150 -16.48 -10.42 4.32
CA ASN A 150 -15.46 -10.42 5.39
C ASN A 150 -14.63 -9.13 5.41
N PHE A 151 -15.12 -8.03 4.81
CA PHE A 151 -14.36 -6.78 4.74
C PHE A 151 -13.94 -6.26 6.12
N SER A 152 -14.86 -6.23 7.08
CA SER A 152 -14.59 -5.74 8.45
C SER A 152 -13.55 -6.59 9.16
N ASP A 153 -13.57 -7.90 8.98
CA ASP A 153 -12.63 -8.82 9.60
C ASP A 153 -11.25 -8.73 8.94
N ASN A 154 -11.20 -8.62 7.61
CA ASN A 154 -9.95 -8.36 6.88
C ASN A 154 -9.33 -7.03 7.29
N LEU A 155 -10.13 -5.97 7.47
CA LEU A 155 -9.66 -4.68 7.97
C LEU A 155 -9.17 -4.78 9.42
N ARG A 156 -9.89 -5.52 10.29
CA ARG A 156 -9.45 -5.76 11.67
C ARG A 156 -8.11 -6.48 11.71
N SER A 157 -7.94 -7.55 10.93
CA SER A 157 -6.67 -8.26 10.84
C SER A 157 -5.54 -7.35 10.36
N LEU A 158 -5.78 -6.49 9.36
CA LEU A 158 -4.79 -5.51 8.90
C LEU A 158 -4.36 -4.58 10.04
N VAL A 159 -5.33 -4.02 10.77
CA VAL A 159 -5.07 -3.08 11.86
C VAL A 159 -4.28 -3.75 12.99
N GLU A 160 -4.68 -4.95 13.41
CA GLU A 160 -3.98 -5.70 14.46
C GLU A 160 -2.58 -6.15 14.03
N GLU A 161 -2.38 -6.46 12.75
CA GLU A 161 -1.06 -6.79 12.21
C GLU A 161 -0.14 -5.57 12.20
N VAL A 162 -0.63 -4.42 11.73
CA VAL A 162 0.11 -3.15 11.77
C VAL A 162 0.39 -2.71 13.21
N GLU A 163 -0.56 -2.94 14.12
CA GLU A 163 -0.36 -2.67 15.54
C GLU A 163 0.76 -3.53 16.13
N ARG A 164 0.85 -4.81 15.78
CA ARG A 164 1.86 -5.73 16.33
C ARG A 164 3.24 -5.56 15.68
N ASN A 165 3.28 -5.50 14.35
CA ASN A 165 4.50 -5.64 13.56
C ASN A 165 4.95 -4.35 12.85
N GLY A 166 4.13 -3.30 12.88
CA GLY A 166 4.37 -2.05 12.17
C GLY A 166 3.84 -2.04 10.75
N CYS A 167 4.05 -0.92 10.05
CA CYS A 167 3.58 -0.73 8.68
C CYS A 167 4.75 -0.80 7.69
N SER A 168 4.65 -1.67 6.68
CA SER A 168 5.66 -1.85 5.65
C SER A 168 5.51 -0.92 4.45
N ALA A 169 4.50 -0.04 4.43
CA ALA A 169 4.19 0.83 3.29
C ALA A 169 5.28 1.89 2.93
N ARG A 170 6.35 2.03 3.72
CA ARG A 170 7.42 3.01 3.46
C ARG A 170 8.58 2.41 2.66
N HIS A 171 8.55 2.52 1.33
CA HIS A 171 9.66 2.96 0.45
C HIS A 171 9.40 2.62 -1.03
N LYS A 172 8.64 3.46 -1.74
CA LYS A 172 8.85 3.75 -3.17
C LYS A 172 8.52 5.21 -3.46
N SER A 173 9.24 6.13 -2.85
CA SER A 173 9.31 7.51 -3.31
C SER A 173 10.74 7.82 -3.75
N VAL A 174 10.85 8.28 -5.00
CA VAL A 174 12.04 8.90 -5.62
C VAL A 174 13.13 7.95 -6.14
N LYS A 175 12.83 7.22 -7.23
CA LYS A 175 13.79 7.06 -8.32
C LYS A 175 13.22 7.69 -9.59
N GLY A 176 13.84 8.79 -10.01
CA GLY A 176 13.81 9.23 -11.40
C GLY A 176 12.84 10.36 -11.72
N GLU A 177 13.17 11.58 -11.29
CA GLU A 177 13.01 12.78 -12.13
C GLU A 177 13.83 13.94 -11.53
N LYS A 178 15.16 13.76 -11.54
CA LYS A 178 16.13 14.87 -11.53
C LYS A 178 17.20 14.54 -12.58
N LYS A 179 16.82 14.71 -13.84
CA LYS A 179 17.74 14.96 -14.94
C LYS A 179 17.12 16.06 -15.79
N ASP A 180 17.41 17.30 -15.43
CA ASP A 180 17.91 18.28 -16.38
C ASP A 180 18.12 19.62 -15.69
N LYS A 181 19.21 20.28 -16.10
CA LYS A 181 19.81 21.52 -15.59
C LYS A 181 20.67 21.30 -14.34
N ASP A 182 21.98 21.49 -14.34
CA ASP A 182 22.75 22.42 -15.18
C ASP A 182 24.18 21.92 -15.37
N LYS A 183 24.66 22.08 -16.61
CA LYS A 183 26.08 22.06 -16.95
C LYS A 183 26.68 23.31 -16.29
N THR A 184 27.88 23.21 -15.71
CA THR A 184 29.02 24.10 -16.04
C THR A 184 30.27 23.67 -15.26
N LYS A 185 31.15 22.98 -15.99
CA LYS A 185 32.60 23.18 -16.14
C LYS A 185 33.57 23.11 -14.93
N LYS A 186 34.70 22.47 -15.28
CA LYS A 186 36.09 22.60 -14.80
C LYS A 186 36.37 21.92 -13.45
N GLU A 187 37.45 21.18 -13.27
CA GLU A 187 38.67 20.99 -14.06
C GLU A 187 39.37 19.71 -13.59
N GLU A 188 40.24 19.22 -14.47
CA GLU A 188 41.19 18.13 -14.29
C GLU A 188 41.87 18.12 -12.92
N ASN A 189 42.03 16.91 -12.37
CA ASN A 189 43.30 16.58 -11.75
C ASN A 189 43.60 15.08 -11.92
N VAL A 190 44.68 14.87 -12.67
CA VAL A 190 45.41 13.63 -12.89
C VAL A 190 46.31 13.38 -11.68
N SER A 191 46.42 12.14 -11.18
CA SER A 191 47.71 11.43 -11.07
C SER A 191 47.72 10.22 -10.12
N HIS A 192 48.43 9.20 -10.61
CA HIS A 192 49.22 8.14 -9.94
C HIS A 192 48.48 7.13 -9.04
N GLU A 193 48.30 5.89 -9.53
CA GLU A 193 49.28 4.77 -9.46
C GLU A 193 49.55 4.32 -8.02
N THR A 194 49.28 3.05 -7.70
CA THR A 194 50.27 1.97 -7.81
C THR A 194 49.66 0.66 -7.32
N SER A 195 49.78 -0.34 -8.18
CA SER A 195 49.61 -1.77 -8.00
C SER A 195 50.25 -2.38 -6.75
N SER A 196 49.60 -3.38 -6.15
CA SER A 196 50.31 -4.58 -5.69
C SER A 196 49.44 -5.84 -5.78
N SER A 197 50.12 -6.88 -6.22
CA SER A 197 49.66 -8.19 -6.67
C SER A 197 50.18 -9.28 -5.73
N GLY A 198 49.49 -10.42 -5.67
CA GLY A 198 49.98 -11.69 -5.10
C GLY A 198 48.80 -12.51 -4.54
N ALA A 199 48.24 -13.53 -5.19
CA ALA A 199 48.79 -14.78 -5.74
C ALA A 199 49.19 -15.83 -4.67
N ASN A 200 48.80 -17.07 -4.97
CA ASN A 200 49.01 -18.36 -4.28
C ASN A 200 48.00 -18.66 -3.15
N GLY A 201 47.39 -19.83 -3.04
CA GLY A 201 47.53 -21.08 -3.79
C GLY A 201 46.65 -22.15 -3.12
N GLU A 202 46.16 -23.04 -3.97
CA GLU A 202 45.61 -24.38 -3.80
C GLU A 202 45.55 -25.02 -2.39
N ASN A 203 44.36 -25.55 -2.04
CA ASN A 203 44.25 -26.89 -1.47
C ASN A 203 42.85 -27.50 -1.69
N LEU A 204 42.81 -28.59 -2.46
CA LEU A 204 41.73 -29.57 -2.49
C LEU A 204 41.70 -30.35 -1.17
N SER A 205 40.50 -30.64 -0.64
CA SER A 205 40.00 -32.01 -0.46
C SER A 205 38.76 -32.09 0.46
N SER A 206 37.69 -32.61 -0.15
CA SER A 206 36.66 -33.55 0.35
C SER A 206 36.00 -33.41 1.73
N ALA A 207 34.67 -33.60 1.64
CA ALA A 207 33.80 -34.36 2.53
C ALA A 207 32.81 -33.56 3.39
N LEU A 208 31.60 -33.43 2.83
CA LEU A 208 30.33 -33.85 3.45
C LEU A 208 30.11 -33.39 4.90
N LYS A 209 29.33 -32.31 5.05
CA LYS A 209 28.31 -32.20 6.12
C LYS A 209 27.36 -31.04 5.83
N SER A 210 26.06 -31.37 5.86
CA SER A 210 24.88 -30.51 5.85
C SER A 210 24.79 -29.49 4.72
N GLY A 211 23.88 -29.75 3.77
CA GLY A 211 23.44 -28.74 2.81
C GLY A 211 22.98 -27.47 3.52
N PRO A 212 23.25 -26.28 2.96
CA PRO A 212 22.82 -25.03 3.54
C PRO A 212 21.30 -25.02 3.55
N VAL A 213 20.72 -24.77 4.74
CA VAL A 213 19.35 -24.27 4.83
C VAL A 213 19.35 -22.98 4.02
N VAL A 214 18.80 -23.04 2.82
CA VAL A 214 18.56 -21.85 1.99
C VAL A 214 17.49 -21.08 2.74
N MET A 215 17.93 -20.27 3.70
CA MET A 215 17.13 -19.20 4.26
C MET A 215 16.91 -18.26 3.08
N ALA A 216 15.75 -18.35 2.44
CA ALA A 216 15.34 -17.41 1.41
C ALA A 216 15.63 -16.00 1.94
N SER A 217 16.32 -15.18 1.16
CA SER A 217 16.69 -13.85 1.59
C SER A 217 15.41 -13.10 1.94
N LYS A 218 15.48 -12.27 2.99
CA LYS A 218 14.35 -11.53 3.56
C LYS A 218 13.61 -10.64 2.55
N GLU A 219 14.15 -10.48 1.34
CA GLU A 219 13.57 -9.72 0.23
C GLU A 219 12.48 -10.46 -0.54
N GLU A 220 12.39 -11.79 -0.46
CA GLU A 220 11.42 -12.58 -1.24
C GLU A 220 10.07 -12.76 -0.53
N HIS A 221 9.97 -12.46 0.76
CA HIS A 221 8.74 -12.62 1.52
C HIS A 221 7.96 -11.31 1.60
N GLU A 222 6.74 -11.32 1.08
CA GLU A 222 5.79 -10.22 1.24
C GLU A 222 5.42 -10.05 2.72
N PRO A 223 5.53 -8.85 3.30
CA PRO A 223 5.13 -8.63 4.67
C PRO A 223 3.60 -8.79 4.80
N MET A 224 3.17 -9.36 5.93
CA MET A 224 1.77 -9.77 6.14
C MET A 224 0.78 -8.60 6.08
N ASP A 225 1.19 -7.39 6.48
CA ASP A 225 0.36 -6.19 6.39
C ASP A 225 0.02 -5.85 4.94
N ILE A 226 0.95 -6.03 4.00
CA ILE A 226 0.71 -5.85 2.56
C ILE A 226 -0.27 -6.90 2.05
N THR A 227 -0.10 -8.15 2.44
CA THR A 227 -1.03 -9.24 2.08
C THR A 227 -2.46 -8.95 2.56
N LEU A 228 -2.61 -8.43 3.78
CA LEU A 228 -3.91 -8.04 4.33
C LEU A 228 -4.46 -6.78 3.66
N PHE A 229 -3.62 -5.79 3.37
CA PHE A 229 -3.99 -4.60 2.61
C PHE A 229 -4.51 -4.97 1.21
N VAL A 230 -3.85 -5.89 0.51
CA VAL A 230 -4.29 -6.38 -0.80
C VAL A 230 -5.67 -7.04 -0.71
N ARG A 231 -5.99 -7.77 0.37
CA ARG A 231 -7.34 -8.32 0.58
C ARG A 231 -8.39 -7.22 0.73
N VAL A 232 -8.09 -6.20 1.54
CA VAL A 232 -8.97 -5.02 1.75
C VAL A 232 -9.22 -4.31 0.41
N ILE A 233 -8.17 -4.01 -0.36
CA ILE A 233 -8.29 -3.35 -1.66
C ILE A 233 -9.01 -4.23 -2.70
N SER A 234 -8.80 -5.55 -2.67
CA SER A 234 -9.51 -6.49 -3.56
C SER A 234 -11.02 -6.51 -3.26
N ALA A 235 -11.41 -6.45 -1.98
CA ALA A 235 -12.80 -6.30 -1.59
C ALA A 235 -13.40 -4.97 -2.11
N MET A 236 -12.64 -3.87 -2.04
CA MET A 236 -13.03 -2.58 -2.62
C MET A 236 -13.20 -2.65 -4.14
N ALA A 237 -12.28 -3.33 -4.84
CA ALA A 237 -12.39 -3.55 -6.29
C ALA A 237 -13.68 -4.28 -6.65
N LEU A 238 -14.02 -5.36 -5.94
CA LEU A 238 -15.25 -6.12 -6.13
C LEU A 238 -16.52 -5.32 -5.81
N ALA A 239 -16.47 -4.45 -4.79
CA ALA A 239 -17.56 -3.54 -4.49
C ALA A 239 -17.81 -2.53 -5.63
N ASN A 240 -16.74 -1.98 -6.22
CA ASN A 240 -16.82 -1.11 -7.38
C ASN A 240 -17.38 -1.85 -8.61
N VAL A 241 -16.95 -3.10 -8.84
CA VAL A 241 -17.47 -3.98 -9.89
C VAL A 241 -18.98 -4.17 -9.77
N GLN A 242 -19.48 -4.46 -8.57
CA GLN A 242 -20.91 -4.66 -8.34
C GLN A 242 -21.76 -3.44 -8.71
N HIS A 243 -21.19 -2.23 -8.64
CA HIS A 243 -21.86 -0.97 -8.93
C HIS A 243 -21.57 -0.44 -10.35
N GLY A 244 -20.82 -1.20 -11.17
CA GLY A 244 -20.44 -0.79 -12.51
C GLY A 244 -19.39 0.32 -12.59
N ASP A 245 -18.71 0.63 -11.48
CA ASP A 245 -17.60 1.59 -11.46
C ASP A 245 -16.29 0.90 -11.84
N TRP A 246 -16.20 0.54 -13.11
CA TRP A 246 -15.07 -0.23 -13.63
C TRP A 246 -13.75 0.53 -13.55
N ASN A 247 -13.77 1.86 -13.65
CA ASN A 247 -12.56 2.68 -13.60
C ASN A 247 -11.92 2.63 -12.22
N ASN A 248 -12.71 2.82 -11.17
CA ASN A 248 -12.19 2.70 -9.81
C ASN A 248 -11.88 1.26 -9.43
N ALA A 249 -12.60 0.27 -9.99
CA ALA A 249 -12.23 -1.14 -9.82
C ALA A 249 -10.83 -1.46 -10.36
N VAL A 250 -10.50 -1.01 -11.59
CA VAL A 250 -9.14 -1.18 -12.16
C VAL A 250 -8.10 -0.46 -11.31
N ARG A 251 -8.39 0.78 -10.87
CA ARG A 251 -7.47 1.54 -9.98
C ARG A 251 -7.18 0.79 -8.68
N CYS A 252 -8.18 0.17 -8.05
CA CYS A 252 -7.95 -0.68 -6.88
C CYS A 252 -6.99 -1.83 -7.19
N VAL A 253 -7.21 -2.54 -8.30
CA VAL A 253 -6.37 -3.68 -8.67
C VAL A 253 -4.94 -3.22 -9.02
N ASP A 254 -4.77 -2.09 -9.71
CA ASP A 254 -3.45 -1.53 -10.01
C ASP A 254 -2.67 -1.17 -8.74
N VAL A 255 -3.36 -0.60 -7.74
CA VAL A 255 -2.77 -0.32 -6.42
C VAL A 255 -2.34 -1.62 -5.75
N ALA A 256 -3.18 -2.65 -5.77
CA ALA A 256 -2.82 -3.94 -5.20
C ALA A 256 -1.59 -4.54 -5.90
N ILE A 257 -1.56 -4.54 -7.24
CA ILE A 257 -0.44 -5.07 -8.04
C ILE A 257 0.88 -4.36 -7.71
N ALA A 258 0.86 -3.05 -7.42
CA ALA A 258 2.07 -2.28 -7.10
C ALA A 258 2.79 -2.74 -5.81
N HIS A 259 2.06 -3.42 -4.91
CA HIS A 259 2.57 -3.90 -3.62
C HIS A 259 2.90 -5.40 -3.60
N VAL A 260 2.30 -6.20 -4.48
CA VAL A 260 2.45 -7.66 -4.47
C VAL A 260 3.81 -8.09 -5.01
N VAL A 261 4.45 -9.01 -4.29
CA VAL A 261 5.68 -9.70 -4.73
C VAL A 261 5.38 -11.15 -5.10
N GLU A 262 4.43 -11.79 -4.39
CA GLU A 262 4.07 -13.18 -4.60
C GLU A 262 3.37 -13.41 -5.95
N GLN A 263 3.94 -14.30 -6.77
CA GLN A 263 3.46 -14.57 -8.13
C GLN A 263 2.03 -15.14 -8.17
N SER A 264 1.66 -15.99 -7.21
CA SER A 264 0.30 -16.55 -7.09
C SER A 264 -0.76 -15.45 -6.94
N ARG A 265 -0.49 -14.50 -6.06
CA ARG A 265 -1.38 -13.34 -5.80
C ARG A 265 -1.37 -12.36 -6.96
N LEU A 266 -0.20 -12.13 -7.57
CA LEU A 266 -0.07 -11.30 -8.76
C LEU A 266 -0.95 -11.83 -9.89
N GLY A 267 -0.89 -13.13 -10.19
CA GLY A 267 -1.75 -13.73 -11.21
C GLY A 267 -3.24 -13.70 -10.86
N GLY A 268 -3.60 -13.82 -9.58
CA GLY A 268 -4.98 -13.58 -9.12
C GLY A 268 -5.49 -12.16 -9.38
N LEU A 269 -4.67 -11.15 -9.06
CA LEU A 269 -4.99 -9.74 -9.32
C LEU A 269 -5.05 -9.42 -10.82
N LEU A 270 -4.11 -9.93 -11.61
CA LEU A 270 -4.11 -9.76 -13.06
C LEU A 270 -5.33 -10.43 -13.71
N GLY A 271 -5.72 -11.61 -13.22
CA GLY A 271 -6.95 -12.29 -13.64
C GLY A 271 -8.21 -11.47 -13.31
N MET A 272 -8.27 -10.88 -12.11
CA MET A 272 -9.33 -9.94 -11.73
C MET A 272 -9.35 -8.71 -12.65
N LYS A 273 -8.18 -8.12 -12.93
CA LYS A 273 -8.05 -6.98 -13.86
C LYS A 273 -8.56 -7.33 -15.26
N ALA A 274 -8.17 -8.48 -15.80
CA ALA A 274 -8.64 -8.96 -17.10
C ALA A 274 -10.17 -9.07 -17.14
N GLY A 275 -10.79 -9.62 -16.09
CA GLY A 275 -12.25 -9.69 -15.98
C GLY A 275 -12.92 -8.30 -15.98
N ILE A 276 -12.35 -7.33 -15.25
CA ILE A 276 -12.87 -5.96 -15.23
C ILE A 276 -12.72 -5.29 -16.60
N LEU A 277 -11.60 -5.49 -17.30
CA LEU A 277 -11.36 -4.95 -18.64
C LEU A 277 -12.31 -5.52 -19.69
N VAL A 278 -12.70 -6.79 -19.57
CA VAL A 278 -13.77 -7.39 -20.38
C VAL A 278 -15.09 -6.66 -20.18
N TYR A 279 -15.47 -6.32 -18.94
CA TYR A 279 -16.67 -5.51 -18.68
C TYR A 279 -16.57 -4.09 -19.25
N GLN A 280 -15.36 -3.52 -19.32
CA GLN A 280 -15.09 -2.25 -20.01
C GLN A 280 -15.07 -2.36 -21.54
N LYS A 281 -15.19 -3.57 -22.11
CA LYS A 281 -15.05 -3.86 -23.55
C LYS A 281 -13.67 -3.51 -24.12
N LYS A 282 -12.64 -3.47 -23.27
CA LYS A 282 -11.23 -3.27 -23.67
C LYS A 282 -10.58 -4.64 -23.86
N TYR A 283 -10.91 -5.29 -24.97
CA TYR A 283 -10.60 -6.71 -25.15
C TYR A 283 -9.10 -6.96 -25.38
N GLU A 284 -8.40 -6.08 -26.10
CA GLU A 284 -6.96 -6.19 -26.34
C GLU A 284 -6.18 -6.11 -25.02
N GLU A 285 -6.44 -5.08 -24.21
CA GLU A 285 -5.83 -4.94 -22.88
C GLU A 285 -6.20 -6.11 -21.95
N ALA A 286 -7.42 -6.63 -22.07
CA ALA A 286 -7.86 -7.79 -21.29
C ALA A 286 -7.08 -9.06 -21.65
N VAL A 287 -6.77 -9.29 -22.94
CA VAL A 287 -5.94 -10.41 -23.39
C VAL A 287 -4.50 -10.27 -22.88
N GLU A 288 -3.93 -9.07 -22.93
CA GLU A 288 -2.59 -8.81 -22.38
C GLU A 288 -2.54 -9.11 -20.88
N CYS A 289 -3.48 -8.58 -20.10
CA CYS A 289 -3.55 -8.86 -18.66
C CYS A 289 -3.80 -10.34 -18.36
N ALA A 290 -4.62 -11.01 -19.16
CA ALA A 290 -4.91 -12.44 -19.03
C ALA A 290 -3.67 -13.30 -19.28
N ASN A 291 -2.89 -12.99 -20.31
CA ASN A 291 -1.63 -13.69 -20.58
C ASN A 291 -0.62 -13.50 -19.43
N LEU A 292 -0.49 -12.28 -18.92
CA LEU A 292 0.35 -12.01 -17.75
C LEU A 292 -0.13 -12.78 -16.50
N ALA A 293 -1.44 -12.92 -16.31
CA ALA A 293 -2.00 -13.70 -15.20
C ALA A 293 -1.66 -15.20 -15.28
N VAL A 294 -1.69 -15.74 -16.51
CA VAL A 294 -1.33 -17.12 -16.83
C VAL A 294 0.18 -17.34 -16.65
N GLU A 295 1.01 -16.41 -17.12
CA GLU A 295 2.46 -16.49 -16.97
C GLU A 295 2.91 -16.38 -15.50
N ALA A 296 2.24 -15.54 -14.70
CA ALA A 296 2.58 -15.35 -13.29
C ALA A 296 2.26 -16.59 -12.43
N SER A 297 1.09 -17.21 -12.62
CA SER A 297 0.65 -18.28 -11.70
C SER A 297 -0.21 -19.37 -12.32
N GLY A 298 -0.44 -19.34 -13.64
CA GLY A 298 -1.43 -20.20 -14.27
C GLY A 298 -2.84 -19.93 -13.77
N ASN A 299 -3.18 -18.67 -13.46
CA ASN A 299 -4.47 -18.38 -12.85
C ASN A 299 -5.64 -18.71 -13.79
N ILE A 300 -6.62 -19.46 -13.29
CA ILE A 300 -7.81 -19.88 -14.04
C ILE A 300 -8.57 -18.70 -14.68
N GLN A 301 -8.67 -17.56 -13.99
CA GLN A 301 -9.39 -16.39 -14.48
C GLN A 301 -8.68 -15.77 -15.69
N GLY A 302 -7.35 -15.88 -15.77
CA GLY A 302 -6.58 -15.49 -16.96
C GLY A 302 -7.01 -16.30 -18.18
N TYR A 303 -7.09 -17.62 -18.06
CA TYR A 303 -7.56 -18.49 -19.15
C TYR A 303 -9.00 -18.15 -19.59
N ILE A 304 -9.92 -18.00 -18.64
CA ILE A 304 -11.34 -17.76 -18.93
C ILE A 304 -11.55 -16.39 -19.58
N HIS A 305 -11.05 -15.32 -18.98
CA HIS A 305 -11.25 -13.97 -19.47
C HIS A 305 -10.45 -13.70 -20.75
N GLY A 306 -9.23 -14.23 -20.85
CA GLY A 306 -8.41 -14.14 -22.06
C GLY A 306 -9.07 -14.83 -23.24
N ALA A 307 -9.59 -16.05 -23.06
CA ALA A 307 -10.29 -16.77 -24.11
C ALA A 307 -11.58 -16.05 -24.54
N PHE A 308 -12.36 -15.55 -23.59
CA PHE A 308 -13.55 -14.75 -23.90
C PHE A 308 -13.20 -13.51 -24.74
N ALA A 309 -12.18 -12.75 -24.33
CA ALA A 309 -11.73 -11.57 -25.06
C ALA A 309 -11.22 -11.91 -26.47
N LEU A 310 -10.43 -12.98 -26.63
CA LEU A 310 -9.95 -13.46 -27.94
C LEU A 310 -11.09 -13.84 -28.89
N ARG A 311 -12.17 -14.45 -28.39
CA ARG A 311 -13.35 -14.80 -29.20
C ARG A 311 -14.05 -13.54 -29.73
N ILE A 312 -14.22 -12.52 -28.88
CA ILE A 312 -14.81 -11.23 -29.32
C ILE A 312 -13.92 -10.54 -30.36
N LEU A 313 -12.59 -10.66 -30.22
CA LEU A 313 -11.61 -10.17 -31.18
C LEU A 313 -11.51 -11.02 -32.47
N LYS A 314 -12.41 -12.00 -32.67
CA LYS A 314 -12.42 -12.91 -33.83
C LYS A 314 -11.13 -13.71 -34.01
N ARG A 315 -10.48 -14.06 -32.89
CA ARG A 315 -9.28 -14.91 -32.81
C ARG A 315 -9.58 -16.23 -32.07
N PRO A 316 -10.57 -17.03 -32.52
CA PRO A 316 -10.98 -18.24 -31.79
C PRO A 316 -9.91 -19.33 -31.77
N ALA A 317 -9.04 -19.42 -32.80
CA ALA A 317 -7.95 -20.41 -32.82
C ALA A 317 -6.99 -20.23 -31.64
N GLU A 318 -6.63 -18.98 -31.32
CA GLU A 318 -5.79 -18.66 -30.16
C GLU A 318 -6.53 -18.88 -28.84
N ALA A 319 -7.85 -18.61 -28.80
CA ALA A 319 -8.68 -18.89 -27.64
C ALA A 319 -8.69 -20.39 -27.31
N VAL A 320 -8.82 -21.26 -28.31
CA VAL A 320 -8.75 -22.72 -28.13
C VAL A 320 -7.39 -23.15 -27.58
N GLN A 321 -6.28 -22.67 -28.16
CA GLN A 321 -4.93 -22.99 -27.66
C GLN A 321 -4.70 -22.50 -26.22
N LEU A 322 -5.22 -21.33 -25.87
CA LEU A 322 -5.13 -20.81 -24.50
C LEU A 322 -5.90 -21.71 -23.53
N LEU A 323 -7.12 -22.12 -23.89
CA LEU A 323 -7.95 -22.98 -23.05
C LEU A 323 -7.44 -24.42 -22.95
N GLU A 324 -6.81 -24.96 -24.00
CA GLU A 324 -6.15 -26.28 -23.96
C GLU A 324 -5.02 -26.28 -22.92
N ARG A 325 -4.17 -25.26 -22.94
CA ARG A 325 -3.15 -25.05 -21.90
C ARG A 325 -3.77 -24.91 -20.50
N GLY A 326 -4.89 -24.19 -20.40
CA GLY A 326 -5.62 -24.06 -19.14
C GLY A 326 -6.16 -25.40 -18.63
N ARG A 327 -6.64 -26.27 -19.51
CA ARG A 327 -7.16 -27.60 -19.17
C ARG A 327 -6.04 -28.54 -18.70
N GLU A 328 -4.85 -28.45 -19.29
CA GLU A 328 -3.69 -29.21 -18.84
C GLU A 328 -3.28 -28.84 -17.40
N GLN A 329 -3.35 -27.55 -17.07
CA GLN A 329 -3.04 -27.07 -15.72
C GLN A 329 -4.17 -27.27 -14.71
N HIS A 330 -5.43 -27.19 -15.17
CA HIS A 330 -6.63 -27.25 -14.33
C HIS A 330 -7.64 -28.28 -14.87
N PRO A 331 -7.32 -29.58 -14.84
CA PRO A 331 -8.13 -30.61 -15.51
C PRO A 331 -9.53 -30.77 -14.92
N MET A 332 -9.73 -30.40 -13.65
CA MET A 332 -11.02 -30.50 -12.96
C MET A 332 -11.93 -29.28 -13.14
N ASN A 333 -11.50 -28.25 -13.88
CA ASN A 333 -12.31 -27.05 -14.07
C ASN A 333 -13.27 -27.20 -15.26
N THR A 334 -14.56 -27.34 -14.97
CA THR A 334 -15.63 -27.51 -15.97
C THR A 334 -15.93 -26.24 -16.76
N GLN A 335 -15.62 -25.05 -16.23
CA GLN A 335 -15.85 -23.79 -16.94
C GLN A 335 -14.94 -23.65 -18.17
N LEU A 336 -13.73 -24.21 -18.12
CA LEU A 336 -12.84 -24.26 -19.28
C LEU A 336 -13.46 -25.05 -20.43
N LEU A 337 -14.13 -26.17 -20.15
CA LEU A 337 -14.79 -26.99 -21.18
C LEU A 337 -15.89 -26.21 -21.90
N ALA A 338 -16.76 -25.51 -21.15
CA ALA A 338 -17.81 -24.69 -21.72
C ALA A 338 -17.27 -23.56 -22.61
N GLN A 339 -16.14 -22.94 -22.20
CA GLN A 339 -15.47 -21.92 -23.03
C GLN A 339 -14.80 -22.52 -24.26
N MET A 340 -14.23 -23.72 -24.17
CA MET A 340 -13.61 -24.43 -25.29
C MET A 340 -14.64 -24.79 -26.35
N GLU A 341 -15.78 -25.36 -25.96
CA GLU A 341 -16.88 -25.68 -26.87
C GLU A 341 -17.40 -24.42 -27.57
N GLY A 342 -17.52 -23.31 -26.84
CA GLY A 342 -17.88 -22.02 -27.40
C GLY A 342 -16.86 -21.53 -28.44
N ALA A 343 -15.56 -21.59 -28.12
CA ALA A 343 -14.49 -21.17 -29.03
C ALA A 343 -14.40 -22.05 -30.29
N GLN A 344 -14.62 -23.36 -30.15
CA GLN A 344 -14.63 -24.31 -31.27
C GLN A 344 -15.81 -24.04 -32.23
N LYS A 345 -17.01 -23.78 -31.70
CA LYS A 345 -18.16 -23.40 -32.52
C LYS A 345 -17.91 -22.12 -33.31
N ASP A 346 -17.29 -21.12 -32.68
CA ASP A 346 -16.93 -19.87 -33.36
C ASP A 346 -15.91 -20.12 -34.48
N LEU A 347 -14.92 -20.99 -34.25
CA LEU A 347 -13.93 -21.38 -35.25
C LEU A 347 -14.56 -22.12 -36.44
N GLU A 348 -15.47 -23.06 -36.19
CA GLU A 348 -16.21 -23.78 -37.23
C GLU A 348 -17.11 -22.86 -38.05
N HIS A 349 -17.78 -21.90 -37.40
CA HIS A 349 -18.59 -20.90 -38.08
C HIS A 349 -17.75 -20.04 -39.02
N MET A 350 -16.61 -19.53 -38.55
CA MET A 350 -15.68 -18.75 -39.38
C MET A 350 -15.14 -19.57 -40.57
N ALA A 351 -14.88 -20.87 -40.38
CA ALA A 351 -14.45 -21.75 -41.46
C ALA A 351 -15.55 -22.00 -42.50
N LYS A 352 -16.82 -22.07 -42.08
CA LYS A 352 -17.97 -22.19 -43.00
C LYS A 352 -18.17 -20.90 -43.79
N ASP A 353 -18.13 -19.74 -43.13
CA ASP A 353 -18.26 -18.44 -43.78
C ASP A 353 -17.16 -18.24 -44.83
N ALA A 354 -15.91 -18.58 -44.50
CA ALA A 354 -14.80 -18.52 -45.45
C ALA A 354 -15.01 -19.40 -46.68
N LYS A 355 -15.58 -20.62 -46.52
CA LYS A 355 -15.91 -21.50 -47.65
C LYS A 355 -17.05 -20.95 -48.52
N THR A 356 -18.06 -20.34 -47.92
CA THR A 356 -19.17 -19.72 -48.67
C THR A 356 -18.70 -18.52 -49.50
N MET A 357 -17.74 -17.75 -49.00
CA MET A 357 -17.15 -16.63 -49.76
C MET A 357 -16.24 -17.06 -50.91
N ILE A 358 -15.65 -18.25 -50.86
CA ILE A 358 -14.81 -18.78 -51.95
C ILE A 358 -15.67 -19.43 -53.06
N SER A 359 -16.88 -19.88 -52.73
CA SER A 359 -17.79 -20.57 -53.65
C SER A 359 -18.81 -19.65 -54.33
N SER A 360 -18.92 -18.39 -53.90
CA SER A 360 -19.69 -17.32 -54.56
C SER A 360 -18.77 -16.50 -55.45
#